data_AF-A0A399EU26-F1
#
_entry.id   AF-A0A399EU26-F1
#
_cell.length_a   1.000
_cell.length_b   1.000
_cell.length_c   1.000
_cell.angle_alpha   90.00
_cell.angle_beta   90.00
_cell.angle_gamma   90.00
#
_symmetry.space_group_name_H-M   'P 1'
#
loop_
_entity.id
_entity.type
_entity.pdbx_description
1 polymer ?
#
loop_
_entity_poly.entity_id
_entity_poly.type
_entity_poly.pdbx_seq_one_letter_code
_entity_poly.pdbx_strand_id
1 'polypeptide(L)'
;MARTILATALALLCSLALAQEIITNQQGPGGQQPNPELRKRLEQYRPVFELQNSLRLMLDLDKQKNLSFSKAQAQKLLPILKDLQTRADLKPADAGKILANIEDNILTPAQLKWMDQTQLKRQQELRQRRENGGQGGQGNNLQGPGGPGGQGGPRGGGLFQAIQQGKPFNPFKEDPARKTLTDLVALLSKR
;
A
#
# COMPACT_ATOMS: atom_id res chain seq x y z
N MET A 1 -69.96 33.21 16.39
CA MET A 1 -70.08 32.97 14.93
C MET A 1 -69.76 34.29 14.24
N ALA A 2 -68.88 34.46 13.25
CA ALA A 2 -68.05 33.57 12.46
C ALA A 2 -66.86 34.38 11.88
N ARG A 3 -65.68 33.76 11.85
CA ARG A 3 -64.69 33.70 10.75
C ARG A 3 -64.59 34.87 9.76
N THR A 4 -63.41 35.49 9.68
CA THR A 4 -62.63 35.57 8.42
C THR A 4 -61.15 35.78 8.77
N ILE A 5 -60.29 34.80 8.45
CA ILE A 5 -58.84 34.90 8.68
C ILE A 5 -58.19 35.32 7.36
N LEU A 6 -57.48 36.44 7.44
CA LEU A 6 -56.68 37.07 6.40
C LEU A 6 -55.26 36.49 6.36
N ALA A 7 -54.71 36.54 5.15
CA ALA A 7 -53.30 36.70 4.83
C ALA A 7 -52.34 35.54 5.18
N THR A 8 -52.19 34.66 4.20
CA THR A 8 -51.03 33.78 4.00
C THR A 8 -49.74 34.58 3.89
N ALA A 9 -48.82 34.33 4.82
CA ALA A 9 -47.46 34.87 4.84
C ALA A 9 -46.47 33.95 4.11
N LEU A 10 -45.62 34.64 3.37
CA LEU A 10 -44.43 34.28 2.61
C LEU A 10 -43.37 33.51 3.45
N ALA A 11 -42.85 32.39 2.94
CA ALA A 11 -41.52 31.88 3.34
C ALA A 11 -40.90 30.93 2.29
N LEU A 12 -39.99 31.51 1.51
CA LEU A 12 -38.74 30.95 0.97
C LEU A 12 -38.60 29.42 0.83
N LEU A 13 -38.72 28.92 -0.40
CA LEU A 13 -38.09 27.68 -0.85
C LEU A 13 -37.71 27.80 -2.33
N CYS A 14 -36.48 28.24 -2.60
CA CYS A 14 -35.79 27.97 -3.87
C CYS A 14 -34.31 28.35 -3.71
N SER A 15 -33.43 27.49 -4.25
CA SER A 15 -31.96 27.66 -4.43
C SER A 15 -31.05 26.93 -3.44
N LEU A 16 -30.94 25.60 -3.56
CA LEU A 16 -29.68 24.90 -3.27
C LEU A 16 -29.22 24.15 -4.53
N ALA A 17 -28.66 24.92 -5.46
CA ALA A 17 -27.82 24.43 -6.55
C ALA A 17 -26.43 25.07 -6.38
N LEU A 18 -25.65 24.62 -5.39
CA LEU A 18 -24.27 25.06 -5.14
C LEU A 18 -23.53 24.01 -4.29
N ALA A 19 -22.88 23.05 -4.95
CA ALA A 19 -21.70 22.31 -4.44
C ALA A 19 -21.17 21.31 -5.49
N GLN A 20 -20.89 21.79 -6.70
CA GLN A 20 -20.10 21.05 -7.69
C GLN A 20 -18.91 21.90 -8.14
N GLU A 21 -18.10 22.43 -7.22
CA GLU A 21 -16.93 23.24 -7.57
C GLU A 21 -15.79 23.09 -6.57
N ILE A 22 -15.19 21.91 -6.38
CA ILE A 22 -13.79 21.82 -5.88
C ILE A 22 -13.09 20.54 -6.40
N ILE A 23 -13.00 20.30 -7.72
CA ILE A 23 -11.93 19.42 -8.27
C ILE A 23 -11.49 19.93 -9.66
N THR A 24 -11.08 21.18 -9.75
CA THR A 24 -10.32 21.68 -10.90
C THR A 24 -9.30 22.65 -10.36
N ASN A 25 -8.08 22.18 -10.10
CA ASN A 25 -6.84 22.94 -10.27
C ASN A 25 -5.67 22.19 -9.63
N GLN A 26 -5.00 21.34 -10.42
CA GLN A 26 -3.53 21.22 -10.49
C GLN A 26 -3.22 20.47 -11.79
N GLN A 27 -3.31 21.18 -12.91
CA GLN A 27 -2.87 20.70 -14.22
C GLN A 27 -1.74 21.62 -14.69
N GLY A 28 -0.49 21.18 -14.48
CA GLY A 28 0.62 21.66 -15.29
C GLY A 28 0.53 21.05 -16.70
N PRO A 29 0.98 21.74 -17.75
CA PRO A 29 0.95 21.22 -19.11
C PRO A 29 1.87 19.98 -19.21
N GLY A 30 1.27 18.79 -19.32
CA GLY A 30 1.99 17.50 -19.47
C GLY A 30 1.61 16.40 -18.45
N GLY A 31 0.79 16.69 -17.44
CA GLY A 31 0.35 15.70 -16.45
C GLY A 31 -0.80 14.82 -16.95
N GLN A 32 -0.53 13.84 -17.80
CA GLN A 32 -1.53 12.82 -18.14
C GLN A 32 -1.94 12.06 -16.86
N GLN A 33 -3.20 12.21 -16.48
CA GLN A 33 -3.80 11.40 -15.41
C GLN A 33 -3.64 9.91 -15.79
N PRO A 34 -3.22 9.04 -14.85
CA PRO A 34 -3.05 7.62 -15.15
C PRO A 34 -4.38 7.05 -15.65
N ASN A 35 -4.33 6.41 -16.82
CA ASN A 35 -5.46 5.75 -17.49
C ASN A 35 -6.26 4.92 -16.45
N PRO A 36 -7.60 5.04 -16.38
CA PRO A 36 -8.42 4.29 -15.42
C PRO A 36 -8.16 2.77 -15.44
N GLU A 37 -7.89 2.19 -16.61
CA GLU A 37 -7.56 0.76 -16.74
C GLU A 37 -6.25 0.40 -16.02
N LEU A 38 -5.25 1.26 -16.12
CA LEU A 38 -3.98 1.07 -15.42
C LEU A 38 -4.14 1.20 -13.91
N ARG A 39 -4.99 2.12 -13.43
CA ARG A 39 -5.30 2.23 -11.99
C ARG A 39 -5.91 0.92 -11.47
N LYS A 40 -6.91 0.40 -12.19
CA LYS A 40 -7.56 -0.88 -11.86
C LYS A 40 -6.56 -2.03 -11.81
N ARG A 41 -5.63 -2.10 -12.76
CA ARG A 41 -4.55 -3.11 -12.75
C ARG A 41 -3.60 -2.94 -11.56
N LEU A 42 -3.23 -1.72 -11.20
CA LEU A 42 -2.39 -1.47 -10.03
C LEU A 42 -3.12 -1.85 -8.73
N GLU A 43 -4.42 -1.59 -8.64
CA GLU A 43 -5.26 -2.01 -7.52
C GLU A 43 -5.32 -3.54 -7.39
N GLN A 44 -5.43 -4.26 -8.51
CA GLN A 44 -5.37 -5.73 -8.50
C GLN A 44 -4.06 -6.25 -7.93
N TYR A 45 -2.95 -5.53 -8.10
CA TYR A 45 -1.64 -5.89 -7.55
C TYR A 45 -1.45 -5.49 -6.07
N ARG A 46 -2.46 -4.94 -5.39
CA ARG A 46 -2.39 -4.63 -3.94
C ARG A 46 -1.82 -5.77 -3.08
N PRO A 47 -2.29 -7.03 -3.21
CA PRO A 47 -1.77 -8.12 -2.38
C PRO A 47 -0.27 -8.36 -2.55
N VAL A 48 0.28 -8.07 -3.74
CA VAL A 48 1.73 -8.16 -4.00
C VAL A 48 2.49 -7.12 -3.19
N PHE A 49 2.00 -5.88 -3.19
CA PHE A 49 2.60 -4.78 -2.42
C PHE A 49 2.48 -5.01 -0.90
N GLU A 50 1.35 -5.52 -0.45
CA GLU A 50 1.11 -5.87 0.95
C GLU A 50 2.09 -6.95 1.41
N LEU A 51 2.25 -8.03 0.64
CA LEU A 51 3.23 -9.06 0.93
C LEU A 51 4.66 -8.51 1.01
N GLN A 52 5.09 -7.68 0.05
CA GLN A 52 6.42 -7.04 0.10
C GLN A 52 6.62 -6.23 1.39
N ASN A 53 5.61 -5.47 1.79
CA ASN A 53 5.66 -4.64 2.99
C ASN A 53 5.69 -5.48 4.27
N SER A 54 4.91 -6.55 4.32
CA SER A 54 4.89 -7.49 5.43
C SER A 54 6.24 -8.18 5.59
N LEU A 55 6.86 -8.67 4.51
CA LEU A 55 8.20 -9.28 4.59
C LEU A 55 9.28 -8.28 5.06
N ARG A 56 9.16 -7.00 4.66
CA ARG A 56 10.06 -5.95 5.16
C ARG A 56 9.89 -5.72 6.67
N LEU A 57 8.65 -5.72 7.16
CA LEU A 57 8.36 -5.60 8.60
C LEU A 57 8.84 -6.82 9.39
N MET A 58 8.79 -8.01 8.80
CA MET A 58 9.29 -9.22 9.42
C MET A 58 10.79 -9.15 9.72
N LEU A 59 11.60 -8.45 8.90
CA LEU A 59 13.00 -8.18 9.25
C LEU A 59 13.16 -7.30 10.50
N ASP A 60 12.20 -6.40 10.75
CA ASP A 60 12.25 -5.49 11.88
C ASP A 60 11.65 -6.13 13.16
N LEU A 61 10.73 -7.09 13.00
CA LEU A 61 10.15 -7.89 14.10
C LEU A 61 11.23 -8.58 14.93
N ASP A 62 12.22 -9.16 14.26
CA ASP A 62 13.24 -9.96 14.93
C ASP A 62 14.15 -9.16 15.86
N LYS A 63 14.21 -7.84 15.66
CA LYS A 63 14.94 -6.88 16.50
C LYS A 63 14.15 -6.48 17.75
N GLN A 64 12.85 -6.79 17.80
CA GLN A 64 11.99 -6.40 18.90
C GLN A 64 12.05 -7.42 20.03
N LYS A 65 12.06 -6.91 21.26
CA LYS A 65 12.06 -7.76 22.46
C LYS A 65 10.83 -8.67 22.46
N ASN A 66 11.04 -9.96 22.66
CA ASN A 66 10.00 -10.99 22.74
C ASN A 66 9.16 -11.22 21.47
N LEU A 67 9.58 -10.72 20.30
CA LEU A 67 8.88 -10.95 19.02
C LEU A 67 9.74 -11.65 17.97
N SER A 68 10.93 -12.12 18.36
CA SER A 68 11.81 -12.90 17.47
C SER A 68 11.15 -14.18 16.99
N PHE A 69 11.55 -14.62 15.80
CA PHE A 69 11.00 -15.85 15.23
C PHE A 69 11.47 -17.07 16.02
N SER A 70 10.53 -17.97 16.33
CA SER A 70 10.88 -19.30 16.83
C SER A 70 11.42 -20.19 15.70
N LYS A 71 12.13 -21.26 16.07
CA LYS A 71 12.61 -22.28 15.13
C LYS A 71 11.47 -22.88 14.30
N ALA A 72 10.32 -23.14 14.93
CA ALA A 72 9.14 -23.69 14.25
C ALA A 72 8.56 -22.71 13.22
N GLN A 73 8.52 -21.41 13.54
CA GLN A 73 8.09 -20.38 12.58
C GLN A 73 9.06 -20.28 11.41
N ALA A 74 10.36 -20.29 11.68
CA ALA A 74 11.39 -20.25 10.64
C ALA A 74 11.29 -21.45 9.68
N GLN A 75 11.09 -22.66 10.20
CA GLN A 75 10.89 -23.87 9.38
C GLN A 75 9.68 -23.77 8.45
N LYS A 76 8.59 -23.13 8.88
CA LYS A 76 7.41 -22.88 8.04
C LYS A 76 7.62 -21.76 7.02
N LEU A 77 8.35 -20.71 7.39
CA LEU A 77 8.58 -19.54 6.53
C LEU A 77 9.60 -19.81 5.42
N LEU A 78 10.71 -20.48 5.73
CA LEU A 78 11.80 -20.71 4.78
C LEU A 78 11.36 -21.29 3.42
N PRO A 79 10.51 -22.33 3.34
CA PRO A 79 10.06 -22.83 2.03
C PRO A 79 9.24 -21.79 1.25
N ILE A 80 8.39 -21.00 1.93
CA ILE A 80 7.60 -19.93 1.31
C ILE A 80 8.52 -18.85 0.72
N LEU A 81 9.53 -18.42 1.49
CA LEU A 81 10.46 -17.39 1.05
C LEU A 81 11.34 -17.85 -0.12
N LYS A 82 11.79 -19.12 -0.11
CA LYS A 82 12.56 -19.72 -1.21
C LYS A 82 11.72 -19.86 -2.49
N ASP A 83 10.44 -20.22 -2.35
CA ASP A 83 9.50 -20.22 -3.47
C ASP A 83 9.38 -18.80 -4.07
N LEU A 84 9.19 -17.78 -3.24
CA LEU A 84 9.18 -16.37 -3.69
C LEU A 84 10.47 -15.94 -4.40
N GLN A 85 11.65 -16.45 -4.01
CA GLN A 85 12.92 -16.15 -4.70
C GLN A 85 12.99 -16.73 -6.12
N THR A 86 12.38 -17.90 -6.33
CA THR A 86 12.56 -18.68 -7.56
C THR A 86 11.45 -18.42 -8.59
N ARG A 87 10.23 -18.09 -8.14
CA ARG A 87 9.09 -17.80 -9.01
C ARG A 87 9.42 -16.81 -10.12
N ALA A 88 9.08 -17.17 -11.37
CA ALA A 88 9.20 -16.25 -12.50
C ALA A 88 8.15 -15.12 -12.44
N ASP A 89 6.97 -15.43 -11.89
CA ASP A 89 5.83 -14.53 -11.82
C ASP A 89 5.17 -14.63 -10.44
N LEU A 90 4.74 -13.49 -9.89
CA LEU A 90 3.96 -13.45 -8.66
C LEU A 90 2.58 -12.86 -8.96
N LYS A 91 1.60 -13.75 -9.13
CA LYS A 91 0.22 -13.34 -9.37
C LYS A 91 -0.41 -12.75 -8.11
N PRO A 92 -1.33 -11.77 -8.22
CA PRO A 92 -1.94 -11.17 -7.05
C PRO A 92 -2.72 -12.14 -6.16
N ALA A 93 -3.44 -13.10 -6.76
CA ALA A 93 -4.17 -14.11 -6.01
C ALA A 93 -3.23 -15.01 -5.17
N ASP A 94 -2.07 -15.36 -5.72
CA ASP A 94 -1.06 -16.16 -5.01
C ASP A 94 -0.43 -15.34 -3.89
N ALA A 95 -0.11 -14.08 -4.14
CA ALA A 95 0.43 -13.18 -3.11
C ALA A 95 -0.54 -13.04 -1.92
N GLY A 96 -1.84 -12.89 -2.19
CA GLY A 96 -2.87 -12.84 -1.16
C GLY A 96 -2.95 -14.15 -0.34
N LYS A 97 -2.92 -15.31 -1.00
CA LYS A 97 -2.89 -16.62 -0.32
C LYS A 97 -1.64 -16.82 0.54
N ILE A 98 -0.48 -16.42 0.01
CA ILE A 98 0.80 -16.51 0.73
C ILE A 98 0.75 -15.62 1.97
N LEU A 99 0.28 -14.38 1.83
CA LEU A 99 0.17 -13.44 2.94
C LEU A 99 -0.77 -13.97 4.02
N ALA A 100 -1.99 -14.39 3.64
CA ALA A 100 -2.95 -14.97 4.58
C ALA A 100 -2.38 -16.18 5.31
N ASN A 101 -1.70 -17.10 4.60
CA ASN A 101 -1.07 -18.24 5.26
C ASN A 101 0.02 -17.85 6.26
N ILE A 102 0.81 -16.80 5.96
CA ILE A 102 1.82 -16.29 6.90
C ILE A 102 1.13 -15.72 8.15
N GLU A 103 0.11 -14.90 7.96
CA GLU A 103 -0.58 -14.21 9.05
C GLU A 103 -1.38 -15.17 9.92
N ASP A 104 -2.15 -16.08 9.33
CA ASP A 104 -3.07 -16.97 10.04
C ASP A 104 -2.35 -18.15 10.71
N ASN A 105 -1.31 -18.70 10.08
CA ASN A 105 -0.75 -20.01 10.47
C ASN A 105 0.70 -19.96 10.99
N ILE A 106 1.38 -18.81 10.85
CA ILE A 106 2.80 -18.70 11.20
C ILE A 106 3.07 -17.60 12.21
N LEU A 107 2.58 -16.38 11.98
CA LEU A 107 2.82 -15.27 12.90
C LEU A 107 1.98 -15.40 14.17
N THR A 108 2.52 -14.93 15.28
CA THR A 108 1.76 -14.87 16.53
C THR A 108 0.89 -13.61 16.57
N PRO A 109 -0.18 -13.59 17.37
CA PRO A 109 -0.99 -12.39 17.57
C PRO A 109 -0.17 -11.17 18.03
N ALA A 110 0.87 -11.38 18.83
CA ALA A 110 1.76 -10.31 19.28
C ALA A 110 2.61 -9.73 18.14
N GLN A 111 3.12 -10.58 17.25
CA GLN A 111 3.87 -10.16 16.06
C GLN A 111 2.97 -9.39 15.09
N LEU A 112 1.78 -9.91 14.80
CA LEU A 112 0.78 -9.25 13.95
C LEU A 112 0.41 -7.87 14.49
N LYS A 113 0.05 -7.79 15.77
CA LYS A 113 -0.28 -6.52 16.43
C LYS A 113 0.85 -5.49 16.31
N TRP A 114 2.10 -5.92 16.49
CA TRP A 114 3.24 -5.02 16.33
C TRP A 114 3.40 -4.53 14.90
N MET A 115 3.22 -5.41 13.90
CA MET A 115 3.29 -5.06 12.49
C MET A 115 2.21 -4.02 12.12
N ASP A 116 0.98 -4.25 12.56
CA ASP A 116 -0.15 -3.33 12.32
C ASP A 116 0.09 -1.95 12.93
N GLN A 117 0.52 -1.93 14.20
CA GLN A 117 0.84 -0.68 14.89
C GLN A 117 1.99 0.07 14.19
N THR A 118 3.00 -0.65 13.72
CA THR A 118 4.13 -0.07 13.00
C THR A 118 3.68 0.52 11.65
N GLN A 119 2.80 -0.17 10.94
CA GLN A 119 2.21 0.34 9.70
C GLN A 119 1.38 1.60 9.94
N LEU A 120 0.50 1.56 10.94
CA LEU A 120 -0.37 2.70 11.27
C LEU A 120 0.45 3.91 11.69
N LYS A 121 1.47 3.72 12.53
CA LYS A 121 2.39 4.79 12.95
C LYS A 121 3.08 5.43 11.76
N ARG A 122 3.66 4.61 10.85
CA ARG A 122 4.29 5.12 9.63
C ARG A 122 3.29 5.91 8.78
N GLN A 123 2.06 5.42 8.60
CA GLN A 123 1.04 6.14 7.84
C GLN A 123 0.67 7.49 8.47
N GLN A 124 0.56 7.55 9.81
CA GLN A 124 0.30 8.78 10.53
C GLN A 124 1.45 9.79 10.38
N GLU A 125 2.69 9.35 10.56
CA GLU A 125 3.89 10.20 10.37
C GLU A 125 3.94 10.79 8.95
N LEU A 126 3.54 10.01 7.93
CA LEU A 126 3.48 10.46 6.55
C LEU A 126 2.35 11.44 6.25
N ARG A 127 1.25 11.38 6.99
CA ARG A 127 0.17 12.37 6.91
C ARG A 127 0.59 13.68 7.57
N GLN A 128 1.14 13.60 8.78
CA GLN A 128 1.63 14.77 9.53
C GLN A 128 2.72 15.53 8.75
N ARG A 129 3.65 14.82 8.08
CA ARG A 129 4.66 15.45 7.21
C ARG A 129 4.06 16.18 6.01
N ARG A 130 2.93 15.72 5.49
CA ARG A 130 2.21 16.38 4.39
C ARG A 130 1.42 17.60 4.88
N GLU A 131 0.85 17.52 6.07
CA GLU A 131 0.04 18.58 6.69
C GLU A 131 0.89 19.74 7.23
N ASN A 132 2.09 19.46 7.77
CA ASN A 132 2.97 20.46 8.41
C ASN A 132 3.93 21.22 7.45
N GLY A 133 3.63 21.32 6.15
CA GLY A 133 4.31 22.28 5.25
C GLY A 133 5.45 21.74 4.37
N GLY A 134 5.15 20.81 3.47
CA GLY A 134 6.14 20.25 2.54
C GLY A 134 5.67 20.17 1.08
N GLN A 135 5.36 21.31 0.46
CA GLN A 135 5.32 21.43 -1.00
C GLN A 135 6.77 21.60 -1.49
N GLY A 136 7.56 20.51 -1.47
CA GLY A 136 8.98 20.54 -1.86
C GLY A 136 9.85 19.68 -0.95
N GLY A 137 9.90 18.37 -1.21
CA GLY A 137 10.68 17.44 -0.42
C GLY A 137 10.73 16.08 -1.10
N GLN A 138 11.48 16.00 -2.18
CA GLN A 138 11.86 14.77 -2.86
C GLN A 138 12.67 13.92 -1.86
N GLY A 139 11.97 13.03 -1.14
CA GLY A 139 12.52 12.40 0.05
C GLY A 139 11.82 11.09 0.40
N ASN A 140 12.31 10.02 -0.22
CA ASN A 140 12.32 8.66 0.31
C ASN A 140 10.98 7.89 0.35
N ASN A 141 10.73 7.18 -0.76
CA ASN A 141 10.25 5.78 -0.78
C ASN A 141 8.94 5.51 -0.01
N LEU A 142 7.82 5.96 -0.57
CA LEU A 142 6.49 5.72 -0.02
C LEU A 142 5.70 4.73 -0.86
N GLN A 143 5.53 3.55 -0.26
CA GLN A 143 4.53 2.55 -0.59
C GLN A 143 3.14 3.18 -0.68
N GLY A 144 2.65 3.37 -1.91
CA GLY A 144 1.28 3.80 -2.20
C GLY A 144 1.04 3.85 -3.70
N PRO A 145 0.09 3.07 -4.26
CA PRO A 145 -0.27 3.18 -5.67
C PRO A 145 -1.17 4.41 -5.85
N GLY A 146 -0.58 5.56 -6.20
CA GLY A 146 -1.34 6.76 -6.49
C GLY A 146 -0.53 8.04 -6.42
N GLY A 147 0.25 8.34 -7.46
CA GLY A 147 0.90 9.64 -7.62
C GLY A 147 1.77 9.70 -8.87
N PRO A 148 1.32 10.36 -9.96
CA PRO A 148 2.16 10.61 -11.11
C PRO A 148 2.96 11.90 -10.87
N GLY A 149 4.28 11.78 -10.70
CA GLY A 149 5.13 12.96 -10.51
C GLY A 149 6.48 12.61 -9.90
N GLY A 150 7.36 12.02 -10.69
CA GLY A 150 8.71 11.66 -10.24
C GLY A 150 9.55 11.12 -11.38
N GLN A 151 9.96 12.00 -12.29
CA GLN A 151 11.03 11.73 -13.23
C GLN A 151 12.34 11.59 -12.43
N GLY A 152 12.98 10.42 -12.50
CA GLY A 152 14.34 10.20 -11.98
C GLY A 152 14.45 9.11 -10.90
N GLY A 153 14.55 7.86 -11.33
CA GLY A 153 15.05 6.75 -10.49
C GLY A 153 14.44 5.39 -10.85
N PRO A 154 15.21 4.29 -10.96
CA PRO A 154 14.74 2.97 -11.40
C PRO A 154 13.87 2.23 -10.37
N ARG A 155 13.16 2.93 -9.47
CA ARG A 155 12.44 2.33 -8.33
C ARG A 155 10.98 1.99 -8.56
N GLY A 156 10.42 2.29 -9.72
CA GLY A 156 9.01 1.98 -10.06
C GLY A 156 8.74 1.63 -11.53
N GLY A 157 9.75 1.75 -12.40
CA GLY A 157 9.59 1.53 -13.85
C GLY A 157 9.35 0.07 -14.22
N GLY A 158 10.08 -0.88 -13.59
CA GLY A 158 10.02 -2.30 -13.98
C GLY A 158 8.66 -2.96 -13.74
N LEU A 159 8.09 -2.78 -12.55
CA LEU A 159 6.76 -3.33 -12.23
C LEU A 159 5.66 -2.66 -13.05
N PHE A 160 5.67 -1.33 -13.12
CA PHE A 160 4.65 -0.58 -13.85
C PHE A 160 4.63 -0.96 -15.34
N GLN A 161 5.82 -1.03 -15.94
CA GLN A 161 6.00 -1.46 -17.31
C GLN A 161 5.60 -2.93 -17.51
N ALA A 162 5.94 -3.82 -16.57
CA ALA A 162 5.56 -5.23 -16.67
C ALA A 162 4.04 -5.44 -16.55
N ILE A 163 3.37 -4.76 -15.61
CA ILE A 163 1.89 -4.79 -15.48
C ILE A 163 1.24 -4.22 -16.76
N GLN A 164 1.75 -3.10 -17.27
CA GLN A 164 1.22 -2.48 -18.48
C GLN A 164 1.38 -3.40 -19.71
N GLN A 165 2.51 -4.09 -19.82
CA GLN A 165 2.82 -5.01 -20.92
C GLN A 165 2.26 -6.43 -20.70
N GLY A 166 1.63 -6.71 -19.56
CA GLY A 166 1.13 -8.04 -19.20
C GLY A 166 2.22 -9.10 -19.06
N LYS A 167 3.46 -8.68 -18.81
CA LYS A 167 4.61 -9.59 -18.68
C LYS A 167 4.61 -10.25 -17.29
N PRO A 168 5.08 -11.50 -17.19
CA PRO A 168 5.40 -12.11 -15.91
C PRO A 168 6.29 -11.21 -15.07
N PHE A 169 5.92 -10.99 -13.81
CA PHE A 169 6.68 -10.12 -12.93
C PHE A 169 6.70 -10.66 -11.50
N ASN A 170 7.90 -10.80 -10.95
CA ASN A 170 8.10 -11.07 -9.55
C ASN A 170 8.91 -9.93 -8.91
N PRO A 171 8.33 -9.13 -7.99
CA PRO A 171 9.05 -8.04 -7.36
C PRO A 171 10.28 -8.50 -6.59
N PHE A 172 10.31 -9.74 -6.11
CA PHE A 172 11.43 -10.28 -5.33
C PHE A 172 12.65 -10.63 -6.17
N LYS A 173 12.60 -10.40 -7.49
CA LYS A 173 13.78 -10.41 -8.37
C LYS A 173 14.43 -9.03 -8.51
N GLU A 174 13.75 -7.98 -8.06
CA GLU A 174 14.20 -6.59 -8.16
C GLU A 174 14.59 -6.02 -6.80
N ASP A 175 15.58 -5.14 -6.77
CA ASP A 175 15.92 -4.42 -5.54
C ASP A 175 14.93 -3.26 -5.28
N PRO A 176 14.59 -2.98 -4.01
CA PRO A 176 15.18 -3.52 -2.78
C PRO A 176 14.50 -4.79 -2.24
N ALA A 177 13.44 -5.28 -2.89
CA ALA A 177 12.64 -6.39 -2.39
C ALA A 177 13.41 -7.72 -2.41
N ARG A 178 14.22 -7.95 -3.45
CA ARG A 178 15.18 -9.06 -3.52
C ARG A 178 16.11 -9.10 -2.31
N LYS A 179 16.76 -7.97 -2.01
CA LYS A 179 17.62 -7.87 -0.82
C LYS A 179 16.87 -8.18 0.47
N THR A 180 15.67 -7.61 0.64
CA THR A 180 14.81 -7.84 1.81
C THR A 180 14.52 -9.32 1.99
N LEU A 181 14.14 -10.00 0.91
CA LEU A 181 13.86 -11.43 0.92
C LEU A 181 15.10 -12.26 1.28
N THR A 182 16.25 -11.95 0.67
CA THR A 182 17.52 -12.63 0.97
C THR A 182 17.96 -12.44 2.42
N ASP A 183 17.86 -11.21 2.95
CA ASP A 183 18.20 -10.92 4.35
C ASP A 183 17.29 -11.72 5.29
N LEU A 184 15.99 -11.82 4.98
CA LEU A 184 15.02 -12.54 5.81
C LEU A 184 15.29 -14.06 5.78
N VAL A 185 15.60 -14.62 4.61
CA VAL A 185 16.03 -16.01 4.48
C VAL A 185 17.29 -16.27 5.31
N ALA A 186 18.29 -15.38 5.24
CA ALA A 186 19.54 -15.52 5.97
C ALA A 186 19.32 -15.43 7.50
N LEU A 187 18.42 -14.56 7.95
CA LEU A 187 18.03 -14.44 9.35
C LEU A 187 17.35 -15.71 9.85
N LEU A 188 16.34 -16.19 9.11
CA LEU A 188 15.55 -17.36 9.51
C LEU A 188 16.34 -18.67 9.42
N SER A 189 17.35 -18.75 8.54
CA SER A 189 18.22 -19.93 8.43
C SER A 189 19.13 -20.13 9.64
N LYS A 190 19.26 -19.13 10.51
CA LYS A 190 20.04 -19.21 11.76
C LYS A 190 19.20 -19.64 12.98
N ARG A 191 17.90 -19.89 12.79
CA ARG A 191 16.95 -20.22 13.85
C ARG A 191 16.87 -21.73 14.16
#